data_AF-A0A6G0EFJ9-F1
#
_entry.id   AF-A0A6G0EFJ9-F1
#
_cell.length_a   1.000
_cell.length_b   1.000
_cell.length_c   1.000
_cell.angle_alpha   90.00
_cell.angle_beta   90.00
_cell.angle_gamma   90.00
#
_symmetry.space_group_name_H-M   'P 1'
#
loop_
_entity.id
_entity.type
_entity.pdbx_description
1 polymer ?
#
loop_
_entity_poly.entity_id
_entity_poly.type
_entity_poly.pdbx_seq_one_letter_code
_entity_poly.pdbx_strand_id
1 'polypeptide(L)'
;MDRRTALQTLAGVSALLGGCLSTPESAPSETPPNSQPPATDNETLSIVSVETPTHALRLNELGASPNSVSAWLHLSDRERDVLEQAIDGGYETADPPEWIVSFVSSTPYFFRDEEYYRLDNPFPRYTITGEIVTEESVSGRIASGETYREAVTHDGVISTGIARLALEEGGYETRSVWDGLREFIETYEAFENPYGEDLVKLTLEHNDAEPPYTITATPVQPTEVTDFEIWDATNATSEIRSVVTAAGKVDGLYQIDTPPVELVDQLESHQYVYLENTFYTTYVETPGALPVSVGASLTDDTLSDGARIELTLTNHDDEEVEIGSGAPRPFGILRFHPRGESDRRVLLWTDAYEESSHVETDGHSIGRIEEIMELTRLKSGETVRHEFRIEETDLQPGRYVIESDVQVSTADGEGGALPYRIVFSVPE
;
A
#
# COMPACT_ATOMS: atom_id res chain seq x y z
N MET A 1 6.25 -18.50 9.40
CA MET A 1 5.97 -17.06 9.58
C MET A 1 5.30 -16.64 8.30
N ASP A 2 3.97 -16.76 8.24
CA ASP A 2 3.24 -16.55 6.99
C ASP A 2 2.41 -15.27 7.06
N ARG A 3 2.78 -14.34 6.18
CA ARG A 3 2.05 -13.11 5.87
C ARG A 3 1.17 -13.38 4.66
N ARG A 4 -0.09 -13.78 4.88
CA ARG A 4 -1.15 -13.66 3.86
C ARG A 4 -2.52 -13.51 4.52
N THR A 5 -2.87 -12.29 4.93
CA THR A 5 -4.26 -11.75 4.88
C THR A 5 -4.18 -10.23 5.09
N ALA A 6 -4.01 -9.46 4.01
CA ALA A 6 -4.23 -8.02 4.02
C ALA A 6 -4.31 -7.52 2.57
N LEU A 7 -5.48 -7.66 1.96
CA LEU A 7 -5.83 -6.95 0.73
C LEU A 7 -7.35 -6.74 0.77
N GLN A 8 -7.76 -5.67 1.45
CA GLN A 8 -8.96 -4.86 1.16
C GLN A 8 -9.23 -3.72 2.18
N THR A 9 -8.25 -3.28 2.96
CA THR A 9 -8.43 -2.05 3.77
C THR A 9 -7.09 -1.37 3.96
N LEU A 10 -6.71 -0.55 2.99
CA LEU A 10 -5.63 0.42 3.13
C LEU A 10 -6.11 1.71 2.45
N ALA A 11 -6.98 2.42 3.16
CA ALA A 11 -7.05 3.86 2.99
C ALA A 11 -5.75 4.45 3.54
N GLY A 12 -5.16 5.38 2.79
CA GLY A 12 -3.80 5.83 2.97
C GLY A 12 -3.52 6.45 4.34
N VAL A 13 -2.50 5.92 5.03
CA VAL A 13 -1.65 6.66 5.96
C VAL A 13 -0.26 6.01 5.92
N SER A 14 0.77 6.77 5.55
CA SER A 14 2.16 6.30 5.50
C SER A 14 2.77 6.20 6.90
N ALA A 15 3.34 5.05 7.26
CA ALA A 15 4.04 4.82 8.53
C ALA A 15 5.54 5.12 8.44
N LEU A 16 6.07 5.84 9.44
CA LEU A 16 7.50 6.12 9.66
C LEU A 16 8.08 5.13 10.69
N LEU A 17 9.25 4.55 10.42
CA LEU A 17 10.08 3.87 11.43
C LEU A 17 11.35 4.68 11.70
N GLY A 18 11.53 5.09 12.96
CA GLY A 18 12.71 5.82 13.45
C GLY A 18 13.82 4.90 14.00
N GLY A 19 15.05 5.40 13.95
CA GLY A 19 16.23 4.80 14.60
C GLY A 19 17.21 5.86 15.09
N CYS A 20 17.40 5.94 16.41
CA CYS A 20 18.30 6.85 17.11
C CYS A 20 19.76 6.32 17.16
N LEU A 21 20.76 7.22 17.26
CA LEU A 21 21.70 7.35 18.41
C LEU A 21 23.01 8.15 18.14
N SER A 22 23.24 9.16 18.99
CA SER A 22 24.52 9.62 19.60
C SER A 22 25.32 10.83 19.04
N THR A 23 25.33 11.91 19.82
CA THR A 23 26.41 12.92 20.02
C THR A 23 27.21 12.54 21.32
N PRO A 24 28.37 13.14 21.74
CA PRO A 24 28.76 14.55 21.59
C PRO A 24 30.27 14.91 21.44
N GLU A 25 30.48 16.23 21.26
CA GLU A 25 31.47 17.08 21.96
C GLU A 25 32.79 17.48 21.27
N SER A 26 32.93 18.78 20.95
CA SER A 26 33.96 19.69 21.49
C SER A 26 33.83 21.12 20.92
N ALA A 27 33.71 22.11 21.81
CA ALA A 27 33.98 23.54 21.58
C ALA A 27 35.44 23.86 22.04
N PRO A 28 35.96 25.12 22.03
CA PRO A 28 35.38 26.42 21.66
C PRO A 28 36.34 27.34 20.86
N SER A 29 35.89 28.54 20.46
CA SER A 29 36.64 29.79 20.70
C SER A 29 35.89 31.08 20.29
N GLU A 30 35.97 32.05 21.20
CA GLU A 30 35.35 33.38 21.26
C GLU A 30 35.92 34.42 20.27
N THR A 31 35.12 35.44 19.91
CA THR A 31 35.50 36.89 19.91
C THR A 31 34.23 37.78 19.78
N PRO A 32 34.02 38.83 20.60
CA PRO A 32 32.96 39.84 20.45
C PRO A 32 33.52 41.21 19.98
N PRO A 33 32.72 42.29 19.88
CA PRO A 33 31.45 42.47 19.17
C PRO A 33 31.57 43.65 18.17
N ASN A 34 30.70 43.74 17.16
CA ASN A 34 30.49 45.01 16.46
C ASN A 34 28.99 45.33 16.44
N SER A 35 28.61 46.28 17.30
CA SER A 35 27.24 46.74 17.48
C SER A 35 26.86 47.70 16.36
N GLN A 36 26.19 47.17 15.35
CA GLN A 36 25.24 47.92 14.53
C GLN A 36 23.84 47.54 15.02
N PRO A 37 22.90 48.48 15.23
CA PRO A 37 21.52 48.10 15.52
C PRO A 37 20.98 47.38 14.28
N PRO A 38 20.57 46.10 14.35
CA PRO A 38 19.89 45.49 13.23
C PRO A 38 18.54 46.21 13.09
N ALA A 39 18.23 46.59 11.86
CA ALA A 39 16.85 46.84 11.50
C ALA A 39 16.09 45.54 11.76
N THR A 40 15.21 45.55 12.75
CA THR A 40 14.14 44.56 12.92
C THR A 40 13.20 44.73 11.73
N ASP A 41 13.44 44.01 10.65
CA ASP A 41 12.52 43.91 9.52
C ASP A 41 12.62 42.48 8.95
N ASN A 42 11.47 41.80 8.95
CA ASN A 42 11.11 40.55 8.25
C ASN A 42 11.45 39.20 8.89
N GLU A 43 10.83 38.86 10.03
CA GLU A 43 10.65 37.46 10.48
C GLU A 43 9.23 36.94 10.18
N THR A 44 8.53 37.52 9.20
CA THR A 44 7.14 37.15 8.89
C THR A 44 7.07 36.09 7.80
N LEU A 45 6.42 34.96 8.11
CA LEU A 45 6.13 33.94 7.10
C LEU A 45 5.10 34.45 6.09
N SER A 46 5.03 33.78 4.94
CA SER A 46 3.93 33.98 3.99
C SER A 46 3.54 32.69 3.30
N ILE A 47 2.23 32.52 3.06
CA ILE A 47 1.72 31.47 2.17
C ILE A 47 2.01 31.91 0.72
N VAL A 48 2.76 31.09 0.01
CA VAL A 48 3.16 31.32 -1.38
C VAL A 48 2.12 30.75 -2.35
N SER A 49 1.65 29.53 -2.10
CA SER A 49 0.62 28.87 -2.91
C SER A 49 -0.15 27.81 -2.13
N VAL A 50 -1.38 27.56 -2.59
CA VAL A 50 -2.19 26.39 -2.23
C VAL A 50 -2.59 25.75 -3.55
N GLU A 51 -2.18 24.51 -3.73
CA GLU A 51 -2.32 23.75 -4.97
C GLU A 51 -3.16 22.50 -4.68
N THR A 52 -4.12 22.22 -5.56
CA THR A 52 -4.92 20.99 -5.56
C THR A 52 -4.79 20.37 -6.95
N PRO A 53 -3.80 19.49 -7.16
CA PRO A 53 -3.48 18.99 -8.48
C PRO A 53 -4.62 18.13 -9.03
N THR A 54 -4.71 18.06 -10.35
CA THR A 54 -5.73 17.26 -11.04
C THR A 54 -5.45 15.77 -10.99
N HIS A 55 -4.18 15.38 -10.79
CA HIS A 55 -3.75 14.00 -10.64
C HIS A 55 -2.72 13.88 -9.53
N ALA A 56 -2.75 12.75 -8.84
CA ALA A 56 -1.68 12.30 -7.98
C ALA A 56 -1.33 10.84 -8.28
N LEU A 57 -0.04 10.54 -8.28
CA LEU A 57 0.49 9.22 -8.55
C LEU A 57 1.09 8.65 -7.27
N ARG A 58 0.77 7.41 -6.92
CA ARG A 58 1.46 6.68 -5.85
C ARG A 58 2.16 5.47 -6.45
N LEU A 59 3.46 5.61 -6.65
CA LEU A 59 4.32 4.60 -7.26
C LEU A 59 5.29 4.04 -6.21
N ASN A 60 4.83 3.19 -5.31
CA ASN A 60 5.73 2.65 -4.28
C ASN A 60 6.84 1.81 -4.94
N GLU A 61 8.10 2.16 -4.68
CA GLU A 61 9.25 1.41 -5.16
C GLU A 61 9.33 0.03 -4.48
N LEU A 62 9.23 -1.04 -5.28
CA LEU A 62 9.33 -2.43 -4.83
C LEU A 62 10.72 -3.04 -5.09
N GLY A 63 11.63 -2.27 -5.69
CA GLY A 63 12.95 -2.75 -6.11
C GLY A 63 12.84 -3.80 -7.22
N ALA A 64 13.78 -4.74 -7.26
CA ALA A 64 13.86 -5.79 -8.28
C ALA A 64 12.95 -7.00 -8.03
N SER A 65 12.02 -6.94 -7.08
CA SER A 65 11.18 -8.09 -6.73
C SER A 65 9.81 -7.63 -6.24
N PRO A 66 8.77 -7.66 -7.10
CA PRO A 66 7.40 -7.47 -6.62
C PRO A 66 7.03 -8.64 -5.69
N ASN A 67 5.89 -8.53 -4.99
CA ASN A 67 5.50 -9.44 -3.90
C ASN A 67 5.44 -10.95 -4.27
N SER A 68 5.47 -11.31 -5.55
CA SER A 68 5.47 -12.67 -6.10
C SER A 68 6.87 -13.26 -6.36
N VAL A 69 7.94 -12.46 -6.30
CA VAL A 69 9.29 -12.86 -6.72
C VAL A 69 10.18 -13.07 -5.50
N SER A 70 10.74 -14.26 -5.37
CA SER A 70 11.73 -14.55 -4.30
C SER A 70 13.11 -14.04 -4.71
N ALA A 71 13.73 -13.20 -3.89
CA ALA A 71 15.11 -12.78 -4.13
C ALA A 71 16.09 -13.89 -3.73
N TRP A 72 17.08 -14.20 -4.58
CA TRP A 72 18.08 -15.24 -4.37
C TRP A 72 18.78 -15.18 -3.00
N LEU A 73 19.04 -13.97 -2.50
CA LEU A 73 19.72 -13.74 -1.22
C LEU A 73 18.90 -14.15 0.00
N HIS A 74 17.57 -14.24 -0.14
CA HIS A 74 16.67 -14.66 0.94
C HIS A 74 16.45 -16.18 0.99
N LEU A 75 16.88 -16.90 -0.05
CA LEU A 75 16.80 -18.36 -0.11
C LEU A 75 17.88 -19.01 0.76
N SER A 76 17.56 -20.14 1.38
CA SER A 76 18.53 -21.00 2.06
C SER A 76 19.45 -21.68 1.05
N ASP A 77 20.62 -22.14 1.52
CA ASP A 77 21.57 -22.84 0.65
C ASP A 77 20.95 -24.07 -0.02
N ARG A 78 20.08 -24.79 0.70
CA ARG A 78 19.38 -25.97 0.17
C ARG A 78 18.37 -25.62 -0.93
N GLU A 79 17.68 -24.49 -0.82
CA GLU A 79 16.76 -24.02 -1.85
C GLU A 79 17.53 -23.52 -3.08
N ARG A 80 18.63 -22.81 -2.87
CA ARG A 80 19.53 -22.41 -3.96
C ARG A 80 20.06 -23.62 -4.72
N ASP A 81 20.52 -24.66 -4.03
CA ASP A 81 21.01 -25.90 -4.68
C ASP A 81 19.95 -26.53 -5.61
N VAL A 82 18.66 -26.48 -5.24
CA VAL A 82 17.55 -26.94 -6.10
C VAL A 82 17.38 -26.03 -7.30
N LEU A 83 17.38 -24.72 -7.11
CA LEU A 83 17.23 -23.76 -8.21
C LEU A 83 18.43 -23.76 -9.17
N GLU A 84 19.66 -23.95 -8.69
CA GLU A 84 20.85 -24.08 -9.52
C GLU A 84 20.72 -25.28 -10.47
N GLN A 85 20.29 -26.43 -9.94
CA GLN A 85 20.01 -27.61 -10.76
C GLN A 85 18.83 -27.38 -11.71
N ALA A 86 17.77 -26.71 -11.24
CA ALA A 86 16.61 -26.39 -12.08
C ALA A 86 16.97 -25.49 -13.27
N ILE A 87 17.95 -24.59 -13.12
CA ILE A 87 18.53 -23.77 -14.21
C ILE A 87 19.42 -24.64 -15.12
N ASP A 88 20.26 -25.52 -14.56
CA ASP A 88 21.21 -26.38 -15.29
C ASP A 88 20.57 -27.68 -15.82
N GLY A 89 19.34 -27.60 -16.32
CA GLY A 89 18.67 -28.71 -17.02
C GLY A 89 17.65 -29.51 -16.19
N GLY A 90 17.46 -29.19 -14.91
CA GLY A 90 16.36 -29.70 -14.10
C GLY A 90 16.80 -30.37 -12.79
N TYR A 91 16.01 -30.20 -11.73
CA TYR A 91 16.12 -30.96 -10.49
C TYR A 91 15.13 -32.13 -10.51
N GLU A 92 15.63 -33.37 -10.53
CA GLU A 92 14.80 -34.58 -10.58
C GLU A 92 14.58 -35.20 -9.19
N THR A 93 13.35 -35.58 -8.88
CA THR A 93 13.02 -36.35 -7.68
C THR A 93 11.85 -37.31 -7.92
N ALA A 94 11.96 -38.54 -7.42
CA ALA A 94 10.86 -39.51 -7.48
C ALA A 94 9.91 -39.44 -6.27
N ASP A 95 10.37 -38.86 -5.17
CA ASP A 95 9.62 -38.72 -3.92
C ASP A 95 9.98 -37.36 -3.30
N PRO A 96 9.32 -36.27 -3.73
CA PRO A 96 9.65 -34.93 -3.28
C PRO A 96 9.30 -34.79 -1.79
N PRO A 97 10.28 -34.53 -0.90
CA PRO A 97 9.97 -34.26 0.49
C PRO A 97 9.12 -32.99 0.60
N GLU A 98 8.28 -32.92 1.63
CA GLU A 98 7.27 -31.87 1.86
C GLU A 98 7.83 -30.44 1.69
N TRP A 99 9.04 -30.19 2.19
CA TRP A 99 9.68 -28.87 2.07
C TRP A 99 9.97 -28.46 0.62
N ILE A 100 10.27 -29.40 -0.31
CA ILE A 100 10.46 -29.06 -1.73
C ILE A 100 9.11 -28.68 -2.34
N VAL A 101 8.07 -29.47 -2.05
CA VAL A 101 6.71 -29.20 -2.53
C VAL A 101 6.25 -27.83 -2.05
N SER A 102 6.44 -27.53 -0.76
CA SER A 102 6.14 -26.23 -0.17
C SER A 102 6.94 -25.11 -0.84
N PHE A 103 8.26 -25.23 -0.91
CA PHE A 103 9.16 -24.24 -1.50
C PHE A 103 8.78 -23.88 -2.93
N VAL A 104 8.68 -24.85 -3.84
CA VAL A 104 8.38 -24.55 -5.25
C VAL A 104 6.93 -24.10 -5.46
N SER A 105 6.05 -24.26 -4.45
CA SER A 105 4.68 -23.74 -4.45
C SER A 105 4.59 -22.31 -3.97
N SER A 106 5.44 -21.92 -3.03
CA SER A 106 5.56 -20.53 -2.59
C SER A 106 6.44 -19.68 -3.50
N THR A 107 7.28 -20.29 -4.34
CA THR A 107 8.27 -19.61 -5.18
C THR A 107 8.02 -19.87 -6.68
N PRO A 108 6.94 -19.34 -7.25
CA PRO A 108 6.68 -19.48 -8.69
C PRO A 108 7.69 -18.70 -9.54
N TYR A 109 8.26 -17.62 -9.00
CA TYR A 109 9.27 -16.78 -9.65
C TYR A 109 10.41 -16.46 -8.69
N PHE A 110 11.63 -16.34 -9.23
CA PHE A 110 12.78 -15.85 -8.48
C PHE A 110 13.70 -14.99 -9.34
N PHE A 111 14.44 -14.09 -8.68
CA PHE A 111 15.38 -13.18 -9.32
C PHE A 111 16.82 -13.53 -8.94
N ARG A 112 17.68 -13.71 -9.95
CA ARG A 112 19.09 -14.06 -9.81
C ARG A 112 19.90 -13.38 -10.93
N ASP A 113 21.03 -12.77 -10.57
CA ASP A 113 22.02 -12.25 -11.54
C ASP A 113 21.40 -11.36 -12.64
N GLU A 114 20.49 -10.45 -12.25
CA GLU A 114 19.75 -9.54 -13.16
C GLU A 114 18.72 -10.20 -14.10
N GLU A 115 18.41 -11.47 -13.86
CA GLU A 115 17.47 -12.24 -14.67
C GLU A 115 16.34 -12.82 -13.80
N TYR A 116 15.13 -12.82 -14.34
CA TYR A 116 13.96 -13.43 -13.72
C TYR A 116 13.75 -14.82 -14.26
N TYR A 117 13.42 -15.75 -13.38
CA TYR A 117 13.16 -17.14 -13.71
C TYR A 117 11.76 -17.53 -13.24
N ARG A 118 11.02 -18.22 -14.09
CA ARG A 118 9.82 -18.96 -13.69
C ARG A 118 10.21 -20.37 -13.29
N LEU A 119 9.72 -20.80 -12.14
CA LEU A 119 9.92 -22.14 -11.61
C LEU A 119 8.74 -23.04 -11.95
N ASP A 120 8.93 -23.87 -12.96
CA ASP A 120 7.95 -24.86 -13.39
C ASP A 120 8.19 -26.17 -12.63
N ASN A 121 7.12 -26.77 -12.10
CA ASN A 121 7.18 -28.06 -11.43
C ASN A 121 5.93 -28.91 -11.75
N PRO A 122 6.11 -30.22 -12.02
CA PRO A 122 5.02 -31.14 -12.35
C PRO A 122 4.48 -31.85 -11.10
N PHE A 123 4.63 -31.27 -9.90
CA PHE A 123 4.14 -31.90 -8.68
C PHE A 123 2.63 -32.08 -8.72
N PRO A 124 2.11 -33.09 -7.97
CA PRO A 124 0.70 -33.34 -7.92
C PRO A 124 -0.11 -32.10 -7.56
N ARG A 125 -1.20 -31.90 -8.27
CA ARG A 125 -2.17 -30.84 -8.03
C ARG A 125 -3.51 -31.45 -7.66
N TYR A 126 -4.23 -30.72 -6.85
CA TYR A 126 -5.59 -31.01 -6.47
C TYR A 126 -6.49 -29.90 -6.99
N THR A 127 -7.58 -30.26 -7.64
CA THR A 127 -8.62 -29.31 -8.05
C THR A 127 -9.88 -29.61 -7.25
N ILE A 128 -10.31 -28.62 -6.46
CA ILE A 128 -11.55 -28.69 -5.69
C ILE A 128 -12.63 -27.96 -6.46
N THR A 129 -13.64 -28.66 -6.96
CA THR A 129 -14.78 -28.07 -7.65
C THR A 129 -16.03 -28.10 -6.78
N GLY A 130 -16.91 -27.12 -6.94
CA GLY A 130 -18.15 -26.99 -6.18
C GLY A 130 -19.38 -27.00 -7.08
N GLU A 131 -20.45 -27.64 -6.64
CA GLU A 131 -21.78 -27.54 -7.27
C GLU A 131 -22.86 -27.25 -6.21
N ILE A 132 -23.82 -26.39 -6.56
CA ILE A 132 -25.02 -26.19 -5.74
C ILE A 132 -25.96 -27.37 -5.97
N VAL A 133 -26.38 -28.00 -4.89
CA VAL A 133 -27.25 -29.19 -4.90
C VAL A 133 -28.50 -28.95 -4.08
N THR A 134 -29.55 -29.73 -4.34
CA THR A 134 -30.74 -29.75 -3.49
C THR A 134 -30.68 -30.89 -2.50
N GLU A 135 -31.37 -30.76 -1.36
CA GLU A 135 -31.41 -31.83 -0.34
C GLU A 135 -31.91 -33.16 -0.94
N GLU A 136 -32.86 -33.11 -1.88
CA GLU A 136 -33.38 -34.30 -2.58
C GLU A 136 -32.35 -35.01 -3.47
N SER A 137 -31.33 -34.29 -3.93
CA SER A 137 -30.27 -34.83 -4.80
C SER A 137 -29.09 -35.43 -4.03
N VAL A 138 -29.04 -35.21 -2.71
CA VAL A 138 -27.99 -35.71 -1.83
C VAL A 138 -28.44 -37.02 -1.20
N SER A 139 -27.69 -38.09 -1.45
CA SER A 139 -28.01 -39.42 -0.89
C SER A 139 -27.23 -39.76 0.38
N GLY A 140 -26.16 -39.01 0.64
CA GLY A 140 -25.18 -39.19 1.70
C GLY A 140 -25.36 -38.19 2.83
N ARG A 141 -24.28 -37.99 3.59
CA ARG A 141 -24.29 -37.12 4.77
C ARG A 141 -24.19 -35.66 4.35
N ILE A 142 -25.02 -34.81 4.98
CA ILE A 142 -24.93 -33.36 4.87
C ILE A 142 -24.22 -32.82 6.13
N ALA A 143 -23.17 -32.04 5.94
CA ALA A 143 -22.47 -31.35 7.02
C ALA A 143 -23.08 -29.97 7.29
N SER A 144 -22.97 -29.50 8.54
CA SER A 144 -23.27 -28.10 8.85
C SER A 144 -22.16 -27.17 8.37
N GLY A 145 -22.46 -25.88 8.23
CA GLY A 145 -21.45 -24.87 7.90
C GLY A 145 -20.29 -24.80 8.91
N GLU A 146 -20.54 -25.07 10.19
CA GLU A 146 -19.47 -25.12 11.21
C GLU A 146 -18.56 -26.34 11.03
N THR A 147 -19.12 -27.49 10.65
CA THR A 147 -18.32 -28.69 10.35
C THR A 147 -17.39 -28.44 9.16
N TYR A 148 -17.89 -27.77 8.12
CA TYR A 148 -17.07 -27.31 7.00
C TYR A 148 -15.98 -26.33 7.47
N ARG A 149 -16.33 -25.35 8.31
CA ARG A 149 -15.40 -24.34 8.84
C ARG A 149 -14.23 -24.99 9.60
N GLU A 150 -14.52 -26.00 10.42
CA GLU A 150 -13.50 -26.80 11.10
C GLU A 150 -12.61 -27.55 10.09
N ALA A 151 -13.21 -28.20 9.08
CA ALA A 151 -12.48 -28.93 8.06
C ALA A 151 -11.55 -28.03 7.23
N VAL A 152 -11.96 -26.79 6.93
CA VAL A 152 -11.13 -25.82 6.19
C VAL A 152 -10.16 -25.03 7.08
N THR A 153 -10.09 -25.34 8.37
CA THR A 153 -9.11 -24.73 9.28
C THR A 153 -7.80 -25.50 9.22
N HIS A 154 -6.73 -24.83 8.81
CA HIS A 154 -5.38 -25.40 8.76
C HIS A 154 -4.37 -24.36 9.28
N ASP A 155 -3.45 -24.81 10.13
CA ASP A 155 -2.44 -23.96 10.77
C ASP A 155 -2.98 -22.67 11.44
N GLY A 156 -4.19 -22.77 12.01
CA GLY A 156 -4.86 -21.66 12.69
C GLY A 156 -5.51 -20.64 11.76
N VAL A 157 -5.50 -20.88 10.44
CA VAL A 157 -6.16 -20.06 9.42
C VAL A 157 -7.41 -20.79 8.93
N ILE A 158 -8.51 -20.05 8.79
CA ILE A 158 -9.79 -20.59 8.35
C ILE A 158 -10.00 -20.22 6.88
N SER A 159 -9.88 -21.20 5.99
CA SER A 159 -9.92 -21.01 4.53
C SER A 159 -11.33 -21.20 3.95
N THR A 160 -12.34 -20.56 4.54
CA THR A 160 -13.74 -20.70 4.09
C THR A 160 -13.99 -20.25 2.65
N GLY A 161 -13.09 -19.43 2.09
CA GLY A 161 -13.12 -19.00 0.68
C GLY A 161 -13.01 -20.14 -0.34
N ILE A 162 -12.53 -21.34 0.04
CA ILE A 162 -12.40 -22.49 -0.88
C ILE A 162 -13.74 -22.82 -1.56
N ALA A 163 -14.83 -22.89 -0.79
CA ALA A 163 -16.16 -23.15 -1.34
C ALA A 163 -16.61 -22.09 -2.36
N ARG A 164 -16.33 -20.81 -2.08
CA ARG A 164 -16.65 -19.71 -3.01
C ARG A 164 -15.86 -19.86 -4.31
N LEU A 165 -14.55 -20.05 -4.23
CA LEU A 165 -13.68 -20.25 -5.40
C LEU A 165 -14.09 -21.49 -6.21
N ALA A 166 -14.40 -22.58 -5.53
CA ALA A 166 -14.84 -23.83 -6.14
C ALA A 166 -16.17 -23.68 -6.91
N LEU A 167 -17.06 -22.77 -6.49
CA LEU A 167 -18.35 -22.48 -7.13
C LEU A 167 -18.25 -21.44 -8.25
N GLU A 168 -17.52 -20.35 -8.02
CA GLU A 168 -17.55 -19.15 -8.87
C GLU A 168 -16.46 -19.15 -9.94
N GLU A 169 -15.30 -19.74 -9.67
CA GLU A 169 -14.09 -19.60 -10.49
C GLU A 169 -13.73 -20.89 -11.25
N GLY A 170 -14.66 -21.84 -11.32
CA GLY A 170 -14.47 -23.11 -12.05
C GLY A 170 -13.61 -24.15 -11.31
N GLY A 171 -13.15 -23.83 -10.09
CA GLY A 171 -12.38 -24.72 -9.23
C GLY A 171 -11.34 -23.97 -8.40
N TYR A 172 -10.95 -24.56 -7.29
CA TYR A 172 -9.81 -24.13 -6.48
C TYR A 172 -8.65 -25.10 -6.69
N GLU A 173 -7.58 -24.63 -7.33
CA GLU A 173 -6.36 -25.41 -7.52
C GLU A 173 -5.40 -25.22 -6.33
N THR A 174 -4.88 -26.33 -5.80
CA THR A 174 -3.87 -26.33 -4.74
C THR A 174 -2.89 -27.48 -4.93
N ARG A 175 -1.68 -27.37 -4.39
CA ARG A 175 -0.68 -28.46 -4.40
C ARG A 175 -0.74 -29.34 -3.15
N SER A 176 -1.52 -28.92 -2.15
CA SER A 176 -1.72 -29.70 -0.93
C SER A 176 -3.16 -29.58 -0.46
N VAL A 177 -3.70 -30.72 -0.05
CA VAL A 177 -4.98 -30.83 0.66
C VAL A 177 -4.66 -31.54 1.97
N TRP A 178 -4.84 -30.82 3.08
CA TRP A 178 -4.62 -31.37 4.42
C TRP A 178 -5.71 -32.39 4.77
N ASP A 179 -5.39 -33.25 5.73
CA ASP A 179 -6.22 -34.42 6.04
C ASP A 179 -7.65 -34.04 6.46
N GLY A 180 -7.83 -32.95 7.20
CA GLY A 180 -9.16 -32.47 7.61
C GLY A 180 -10.08 -32.13 6.44
N LEU A 181 -9.56 -31.44 5.41
CA LEU A 181 -10.34 -31.12 4.21
C LEU A 181 -10.56 -32.37 3.34
N ARG A 182 -9.56 -33.24 3.21
CA ARG A 182 -9.70 -34.50 2.46
C ARG A 182 -10.77 -35.40 3.09
N GLU A 183 -10.68 -35.65 4.39
CA GLU A 183 -11.64 -36.46 5.15
C GLU A 183 -13.05 -35.88 5.06
N PHE A 184 -13.18 -34.55 5.09
CA PHE A 184 -14.47 -33.88 4.93
C PHE A 184 -15.10 -34.17 3.57
N ILE A 185 -14.35 -33.99 2.47
CA ILE A 185 -14.84 -34.23 1.10
C ILE A 185 -15.19 -35.71 0.89
N GLU A 186 -14.44 -36.63 1.52
CA GLU A 186 -14.72 -38.07 1.44
C GLU A 186 -15.93 -38.49 2.30
N THR A 187 -16.19 -37.80 3.40
CA THR A 187 -17.21 -38.18 4.39
C THR A 187 -18.58 -37.59 4.10
N TYR A 188 -18.64 -36.37 3.58
CA TYR A 188 -19.86 -35.60 3.37
C TYR A 188 -20.13 -35.40 1.89
N GLU A 189 -21.35 -35.70 1.45
CA GLU A 189 -21.74 -35.50 0.06
C GLU A 189 -22.09 -34.03 -0.22
N ALA A 190 -22.58 -33.31 0.78
CA ALA A 190 -22.83 -31.86 0.70
C ALA A 190 -22.71 -31.20 2.08
N PHE A 191 -22.73 -29.87 2.11
CA PHE A 191 -22.77 -29.09 3.34
C PHE A 191 -23.54 -27.78 3.18
N GLU A 192 -24.03 -27.24 4.29
CA GLU A 192 -24.68 -25.93 4.35
C GLU A 192 -23.66 -24.81 4.09
N ASN A 193 -23.87 -24.00 3.06
CA ASN A 193 -22.98 -22.89 2.74
C ASN A 193 -22.98 -21.86 3.88
N PRO A 194 -21.84 -21.55 4.53
CA PRO A 194 -21.82 -20.54 5.60
C PRO A 194 -22.16 -19.12 5.12
N TYR A 195 -22.23 -18.89 3.81
CA TYR A 195 -22.52 -17.60 3.18
C TYR A 195 -23.92 -17.51 2.55
N GLY A 196 -24.74 -18.57 2.60
CA GLY A 196 -26.05 -18.60 1.94
C GLY A 196 -26.95 -19.74 2.44
N GLU A 197 -28.12 -19.90 1.81
CA GLU A 197 -29.07 -20.99 2.15
C GLU A 197 -28.84 -22.25 1.31
N ASP A 198 -27.88 -22.23 0.38
CA ASP A 198 -27.61 -23.31 -0.54
C ASP A 198 -26.83 -24.47 0.11
N LEU A 199 -27.09 -25.69 -0.36
CA LEU A 199 -26.23 -26.84 -0.11
C LEU A 199 -25.16 -26.92 -1.20
N VAL A 200 -23.92 -27.13 -0.79
CA VAL A 200 -22.76 -27.20 -1.68
C VAL A 200 -22.14 -28.57 -1.59
N LYS A 201 -21.86 -29.18 -2.74
CA LYS A 201 -21.08 -30.41 -2.86
C LYS A 201 -19.71 -30.09 -3.41
N LEU A 202 -18.66 -30.54 -2.73
CA LEU A 202 -17.29 -30.44 -3.22
C LEU A 202 -16.85 -31.75 -3.85
N THR A 203 -16.09 -31.66 -4.94
CA THR A 203 -15.38 -32.79 -5.53
C THR A 203 -13.89 -32.49 -5.52
N LEU A 204 -13.09 -33.49 -5.18
CA LEU A 204 -11.63 -33.40 -5.20
C LEU A 204 -11.09 -34.25 -6.35
N GLU A 205 -10.47 -33.59 -7.34
CA GLU A 205 -9.72 -34.25 -8.40
C GLU A 205 -8.22 -34.20 -8.07
N HIS A 206 -7.52 -35.31 -8.28
CA HIS A 206 -6.07 -35.41 -8.10
C HIS A 206 -5.40 -35.60 -9.46
N ASN A 207 -4.55 -34.67 -9.85
CA ASN A 207 -3.80 -34.68 -11.09
C ASN A 207 -2.31 -34.82 -10.77
N ASP A 208 -1.72 -35.93 -11.18
CA ASP A 208 -0.33 -36.29 -10.91
C ASP A 208 0.35 -36.68 -12.23
N ALA A 209 1.48 -36.04 -12.53
CA ALA A 209 2.27 -36.31 -13.73
C ALA A 209 3.06 -37.63 -13.68
N GLU A 210 2.99 -38.35 -12.55
CA GLU A 210 3.78 -39.52 -12.19
C GLU A 210 5.30 -39.21 -12.06
N PRO A 211 6.01 -39.85 -11.11
CA PRO A 211 7.45 -39.66 -10.96
C PRO A 211 8.26 -40.31 -12.10
N PRO A 212 9.49 -39.83 -12.38
CA PRO A 212 10.19 -38.76 -11.66
C PRO A 212 9.66 -37.36 -12.03
N TYR A 213 9.58 -36.49 -11.02
CA TYR A 213 9.25 -35.08 -11.20
C TYR A 213 10.52 -34.30 -11.52
N THR A 214 10.48 -33.50 -12.58
CA THR A 214 11.59 -32.60 -12.95
C THR A 214 11.16 -31.16 -12.72
N ILE A 215 11.77 -30.49 -11.75
CA ILE A 215 11.61 -29.04 -11.54
C ILE A 215 12.56 -28.31 -12.49
N THR A 216 12.05 -27.35 -13.25
CA THR A 216 12.84 -26.57 -14.22
C THR A 216 12.68 -25.08 -13.97
N ALA A 217 13.75 -24.32 -14.15
CA ALA A 217 13.73 -22.87 -14.10
C ALA A 217 13.99 -22.30 -15.51
N THR A 218 13.05 -21.53 -16.04
CA THR A 218 13.18 -20.91 -17.37
C THR A 218 13.27 -19.40 -17.23
N PRO A 219 14.20 -18.72 -17.91
CA PRO A 219 14.22 -17.27 -17.98
C PRO A 219 12.90 -16.71 -18.51
N VAL A 220 12.42 -15.65 -17.88
CA VAL A 220 11.21 -14.92 -18.29
C VAL A 220 11.45 -13.42 -18.32
N GLN A 221 10.64 -12.71 -19.09
CA GLN A 221 10.69 -11.25 -19.09
C GLN A 221 10.15 -10.71 -17.76
N PRO A 222 10.59 -9.51 -17.32
CA PRO A 222 10.04 -8.86 -16.13
C PRO A 222 8.51 -8.74 -16.16
N THR A 223 7.90 -8.60 -17.33
CA THR A 223 6.44 -8.52 -17.51
C THR A 223 5.69 -9.82 -17.26
N GLU A 224 6.39 -10.94 -17.06
CA GLU A 224 5.80 -12.28 -16.88
C GLU A 224 5.92 -12.79 -15.43
N VAL A 225 6.48 -12.00 -14.50
CA VAL A 225 6.85 -12.46 -13.14
C VAL A 225 5.70 -12.43 -12.12
N THR A 226 4.49 -12.16 -12.60
CA THR A 226 3.26 -12.14 -11.82
C THR A 226 2.08 -12.32 -12.76
N ASP A 227 0.94 -12.76 -12.21
CA ASP A 227 -0.31 -12.88 -12.95
C ASP A 227 -1.02 -11.53 -13.17
N PHE A 228 -0.35 -10.44 -12.80
CA PHE A 228 -0.87 -9.08 -12.89
C PHE A 228 -0.26 -8.36 -14.08
N GLU A 229 -1.01 -7.43 -14.66
CA GLU A 229 -0.55 -6.66 -15.80
C GLU A 229 0.59 -5.71 -15.38
N ILE A 230 1.73 -5.84 -16.07
CA ILE A 230 2.93 -5.01 -15.86
C ILE A 230 3.19 -4.20 -17.12
N TRP A 231 3.30 -2.89 -16.95
CA TRP A 231 3.80 -2.01 -18.00
C TRP A 231 5.33 -1.95 -17.97
N ASP A 232 5.98 -2.43 -19.02
CA ASP A 232 7.42 -2.17 -19.24
C ASP A 232 7.63 -0.76 -19.81
N ALA A 233 8.00 0.18 -18.94
CA ALA A 233 8.24 1.57 -19.30
C ALA A 233 9.67 1.83 -19.83
N THR A 234 10.48 0.79 -20.06
CA THR A 234 11.86 0.94 -20.56
C THR A 234 11.92 1.70 -21.89
N ASN A 235 10.93 1.48 -22.77
CA ASN A 235 10.82 2.13 -24.08
C ASN A 235 9.94 3.39 -24.08
N ALA A 236 9.43 3.81 -22.93
CA ALA A 236 8.63 5.03 -22.83
C ALA A 236 9.48 6.29 -23.09
N THR A 237 8.81 7.41 -23.35
CA THR A 237 9.47 8.70 -23.58
C THR A 237 10.34 9.06 -22.36
N SER A 238 11.40 9.85 -22.57
CA SER A 238 12.24 10.31 -21.45
C SER A 238 11.45 11.13 -20.42
N GLU A 239 10.38 11.80 -20.85
CA GLU A 239 9.47 12.54 -19.99
C GLU A 239 8.70 11.59 -19.05
N ILE A 240 8.05 10.55 -19.60
CA ILE A 240 7.35 9.52 -18.81
C ILE A 240 8.30 8.84 -17.82
N ARG A 241 9.47 8.40 -18.30
CA ARG A 241 10.45 7.72 -17.43
C ARG A 241 10.91 8.61 -16.28
N SER A 242 11.09 9.91 -16.56
CA SER A 242 11.43 10.90 -15.52
C SER A 242 10.31 11.05 -14.49
N VAL A 243 9.04 11.08 -14.92
CA VAL A 243 7.89 11.17 -14.00
C VAL A 243 7.76 9.90 -13.16
N VAL A 244 7.83 8.70 -13.75
CA VAL A 244 7.77 7.43 -13.01
C VAL A 244 8.88 7.37 -11.97
N THR A 245 10.12 7.70 -12.35
CA THR A 245 11.27 7.71 -11.43
C THR A 245 11.11 8.75 -10.32
N ALA A 246 10.57 9.93 -10.63
CA ALA A 246 10.35 10.98 -9.63
C ALA A 246 9.24 10.60 -8.66
N ALA A 247 8.12 10.08 -9.16
CA ALA A 247 7.01 9.59 -8.36
C ALA A 247 7.41 8.40 -7.49
N GLY A 248 8.27 7.52 -8.02
CA GLY A 248 8.85 6.37 -7.32
C GLY A 248 9.60 6.70 -6.03
N LYS A 249 10.18 7.90 -5.98
CA LYS A 249 10.99 8.38 -4.85
C LYS A 249 10.19 9.16 -3.81
N VAL A 250 8.91 9.42 -4.06
CA VAL A 250 8.07 10.17 -3.12
C VAL A 250 7.38 9.19 -2.17
N ASP A 251 7.64 9.36 -0.88
CA ASP A 251 6.85 8.73 0.17
C ASP A 251 5.45 9.37 0.22
N GLY A 252 4.52 8.87 -0.60
CA GLY A 252 3.13 9.32 -0.67
C GLY A 252 2.66 9.61 -2.09
N LEU A 253 2.00 10.76 -2.27
CA LEU A 253 1.36 11.17 -3.52
C LEU A 253 2.26 12.14 -4.30
N TYR A 254 2.69 11.71 -5.48
CA TYR A 254 3.36 12.55 -6.46
C TYR A 254 2.34 13.33 -7.28
N GLN A 255 2.29 14.65 -7.06
CA GLN A 255 1.30 15.54 -7.65
C GLN A 255 1.70 15.99 -9.06
N ILE A 256 0.76 15.95 -10.01
CA ILE A 256 0.98 16.39 -11.40
C ILE A 256 -0.28 17.00 -12.04
N ASP A 257 -0.18 18.23 -12.53
CA ASP A 257 -1.32 18.94 -13.16
C ASP A 257 -1.55 18.52 -14.62
N THR A 258 -0.46 18.26 -15.34
CA THR A 258 -0.47 17.93 -16.76
C THR A 258 0.40 16.70 -16.95
N PRO A 259 -0.13 15.49 -16.71
CA PRO A 259 0.63 14.27 -16.94
C PRO A 259 1.00 14.16 -18.42
N PRO A 260 2.18 13.60 -18.75
CA PRO A 260 2.52 13.26 -20.12
C PRO A 260 1.42 12.42 -20.76
N VAL A 261 1.20 12.64 -22.06
CA VAL A 261 0.18 11.88 -22.82
C VAL A 261 0.43 10.38 -22.65
N GLU A 262 -0.64 9.61 -22.48
CA GLU A 262 -0.64 8.16 -22.23
C GLU A 262 -0.17 7.72 -20.83
N LEU A 263 0.46 8.57 -20.02
CA LEU A 263 0.97 8.14 -18.70
C LEU A 263 -0.17 7.61 -17.81
N VAL A 264 -1.24 8.39 -17.65
CA VAL A 264 -2.37 8.04 -16.78
C VAL A 264 -3.03 6.76 -17.26
N ASP A 265 -3.40 6.68 -18.55
CA ASP A 265 -4.02 5.49 -19.14
C ASP A 265 -3.17 4.23 -18.92
N GLN A 266 -1.84 4.33 -19.08
CA GLN A 266 -0.92 3.22 -18.85
C GLN A 266 -0.87 2.82 -17.37
N LEU A 267 -0.80 3.78 -16.45
CA LEU A 267 -0.78 3.49 -15.02
C LEU A 267 -2.11 2.92 -14.51
N GLU A 268 -3.24 3.34 -15.06
CA GLU A 268 -4.57 2.83 -14.70
C GLU A 268 -4.84 1.43 -15.29
N SER A 269 -4.26 1.12 -16.44
CA SER A 269 -4.43 -0.17 -17.13
C SER A 269 -3.47 -1.26 -16.65
N HIS A 270 -2.57 -0.96 -15.72
CA HIS A 270 -1.60 -1.92 -15.19
C HIS A 270 -1.57 -1.83 -13.67
N GLN A 271 -1.09 -2.88 -13.00
CA GLN A 271 -0.91 -2.87 -11.54
C GLN A 271 0.52 -2.55 -11.11
N TYR A 272 1.46 -2.72 -12.05
CA TYR A 272 2.85 -2.41 -11.84
C TYR A 272 3.46 -1.73 -13.07
N VAL A 273 4.46 -0.89 -12.81
CA VAL A 273 5.42 -0.45 -13.84
C VAL A 273 6.76 -1.09 -13.56
N TYR A 274 7.40 -1.59 -14.60
CA TYR A 274 8.80 -1.96 -14.60
C TYR A 274 9.61 -0.88 -15.32
N LEU A 275 10.62 -0.32 -14.64
CA LEU A 275 11.53 0.67 -15.20
C LEU A 275 12.92 0.53 -14.56
N GLU A 276 13.95 0.39 -15.39
CA GLU A 276 15.36 0.39 -14.95
C GLU A 276 15.67 -0.63 -13.85
N ASN A 277 15.16 -1.86 -14.00
CA ASN A 277 15.29 -2.96 -13.04
C ASN A 277 14.58 -2.74 -11.69
N THR A 278 13.61 -1.83 -11.68
CA THR A 278 12.79 -1.51 -10.52
C THR A 278 11.31 -1.65 -10.86
N PHE A 279 10.57 -2.33 -10.00
CA PHE A 279 9.12 -2.39 -10.02
C PHE A 279 8.53 -1.29 -9.15
N TYR A 280 7.44 -0.72 -9.61
CA TYR A 280 6.63 0.24 -8.88
C TYR A 280 5.19 -0.26 -8.85
N THR A 281 4.49 -0.08 -7.74
CA THR A 281 3.02 -0.20 -7.77
C THR A 281 2.44 0.91 -8.65
N THR A 282 1.24 0.73 -9.19
CA THR A 282 0.53 1.81 -9.88
C THR A 282 -0.76 2.15 -9.18
N TYR A 283 -0.82 3.38 -8.68
CA TYR A 283 -2.06 3.98 -8.22
C TYR A 283 -2.12 5.38 -8.80
N VAL A 284 -3.17 5.63 -9.58
CA VAL A 284 -3.52 6.97 -10.04
C VAL A 284 -4.73 7.40 -9.23
N GLU A 285 -4.56 8.51 -8.53
CA GLU A 285 -5.66 9.24 -7.93
C GLU A 285 -6.00 10.39 -8.87
N THR A 286 -7.09 10.21 -9.60
CA THR A 286 -7.69 11.26 -10.43
C THR A 286 -8.90 11.79 -9.67
N PRO A 287 -8.75 12.82 -8.81
CA PRO A 287 -9.87 13.40 -8.06
C PRO A 287 -11.07 13.75 -8.96
N GLY A 288 -10.85 14.01 -10.25
CA GLY A 288 -11.84 14.70 -11.06
C GLY A 288 -12.06 16.10 -10.48
N ALA A 289 -13.13 16.78 -10.90
CA ALA A 289 -13.53 18.03 -10.27
C ALA A 289 -14.28 17.71 -8.97
N LEU A 290 -13.57 17.46 -7.87
CA LEU A 290 -14.19 17.33 -6.56
C LEU A 290 -14.82 18.66 -6.13
N PRO A 291 -16.00 18.65 -5.50
CA PRO A 291 -16.67 19.89 -5.08
C PRO A 291 -16.07 20.49 -3.81
N VAL A 292 -14.83 20.14 -3.46
CA VAL A 292 -14.17 20.58 -2.22
C VAL A 292 -12.90 21.33 -2.55
N SER A 293 -12.67 22.45 -1.88
CA SER A 293 -11.41 23.20 -2.00
C SER A 293 -10.67 23.26 -0.67
N VAL A 294 -9.34 23.17 -0.73
CA VAL A 294 -8.44 23.45 0.39
C VAL A 294 -7.98 24.90 0.33
N GLY A 295 -7.98 25.59 1.47
CA GLY A 295 -7.38 26.91 1.65
C GLY A 295 -6.34 26.90 2.76
N ALA A 296 -5.39 27.83 2.69
CA ALA A 296 -4.42 28.07 3.76
C ALA A 296 -4.15 29.56 3.95
N SER A 297 -4.00 29.96 5.20
CA SER A 297 -3.66 31.33 5.60
C SER A 297 -2.79 31.30 6.86
N LEU A 298 -2.11 32.40 7.17
CA LEU A 298 -1.42 32.58 8.45
C LEU A 298 -2.34 33.35 9.39
N THR A 299 -2.55 32.83 10.60
CA THR A 299 -3.24 33.55 11.68
C THR A 299 -2.24 34.25 12.60
N ASP A 300 -1.02 33.72 12.68
CA ASP A 300 0.17 34.36 13.23
C ASP A 300 1.35 34.07 12.31
N ASP A 301 2.02 35.12 11.83
CA ASP A 301 3.11 35.01 10.88
C ASP A 301 4.49 35.16 11.52
N THR A 302 4.60 35.33 12.84
CA THR A 302 5.88 35.57 13.51
C THR A 302 6.45 34.28 14.12
N LEU A 303 7.64 33.86 13.66
CA LEU A 303 8.26 32.62 14.15
C LEU A 303 8.60 32.64 15.64
N SER A 304 9.02 33.79 16.18
CA SER A 304 9.44 33.91 17.59
C SER A 304 8.33 33.58 18.58
N ASP A 305 7.08 33.78 18.18
CA ASP A 305 5.90 33.66 19.03
C ASP A 305 5.10 32.37 18.72
N GLY A 306 5.62 31.54 17.81
CA GLY A 306 5.00 30.30 17.35
C GLY A 306 3.98 30.56 16.25
N ALA A 307 4.47 30.70 15.02
CA ALA A 307 3.66 30.95 13.84
C ALA A 307 2.55 29.90 13.66
N ARG A 308 1.40 30.34 13.15
CA ARG A 308 0.18 29.53 13.02
C ARG A 308 -0.35 29.58 11.61
N ILE A 309 -0.53 28.39 11.03
CA ILE A 309 -1.17 28.19 9.74
C ILE A 309 -2.59 27.70 9.99
N GLU A 310 -3.59 28.42 9.47
CA GLU A 310 -4.97 27.94 9.39
C GLU A 310 -5.20 27.25 8.05
N LEU A 311 -5.68 26.01 8.08
CA LEU A 311 -6.15 25.26 6.92
C LEU A 311 -7.68 25.26 6.91
N THR A 312 -8.26 25.33 5.72
CA THR A 312 -9.70 25.30 5.52
C THR A 312 -10.10 24.27 4.48
N LEU A 313 -11.24 23.61 4.69
CA LEU A 313 -11.92 22.78 3.70
C LEU A 313 -13.30 23.37 3.47
N THR A 314 -13.64 23.66 2.21
CA THR A 314 -14.94 24.22 1.84
C THR A 314 -15.65 23.32 0.86
N ASN A 315 -16.90 22.98 1.17
CA ASN A 315 -17.79 22.30 0.24
C ASN A 315 -18.50 23.32 -0.67
N HIS A 316 -18.31 23.18 -1.98
CA HIS A 316 -18.93 23.99 -3.04
C HIS A 316 -20.10 23.31 -3.72
N ASP A 317 -20.41 22.07 -3.33
CA ASP A 317 -21.59 21.35 -3.81
C ASP A 317 -22.88 21.95 -3.24
N ASP A 318 -24.01 21.65 -3.88
CA ASP A 318 -25.34 21.96 -3.33
C ASP A 318 -25.86 20.89 -2.35
N GLU A 319 -25.13 19.78 -2.22
CA GLU A 319 -25.40 18.69 -1.29
C GLU A 319 -24.34 18.56 -0.18
N GLU A 320 -24.58 17.69 0.80
CA GLU A 320 -23.61 17.36 1.84
C GLU A 320 -22.54 16.41 1.28
N VAL A 321 -21.28 16.68 1.62
CA VAL A 321 -20.14 15.81 1.28
C VAL A 321 -19.53 15.26 2.57
N GLU A 322 -18.98 14.06 2.48
CA GLU A 322 -18.22 13.42 3.55
C GLU A 322 -16.72 13.48 3.23
N ILE A 323 -15.95 13.96 4.20
CA ILE A 323 -14.50 14.06 4.15
C ILE A 323 -13.90 12.99 5.06
N GLY A 324 -13.22 12.01 4.47
CA GLY A 324 -12.41 11.03 5.18
C GLY A 324 -10.97 11.51 5.33
N SER A 325 -10.41 11.37 6.52
CA SER A 325 -9.00 11.68 6.81
C SER A 325 -8.44 10.71 7.85
N GLY A 326 -7.12 10.63 7.97
CA GLY A 326 -6.52 9.97 9.14
C GLY A 326 -6.85 10.71 10.45
N ALA A 327 -6.64 10.08 11.59
CA ALA A 327 -6.84 10.75 12.87
C ALA A 327 -5.78 11.85 13.13
N PRO A 328 -6.16 13.02 13.69
CA PRO A 328 -7.52 13.47 13.93
C PRO A 328 -8.13 14.18 12.71
N ARG A 329 -9.46 14.16 12.62
CA ARG A 329 -10.19 14.94 11.62
C ARG A 329 -9.93 16.46 11.71
N PRO A 330 -10.06 17.21 10.61
CA PRO A 330 -10.39 16.75 9.25
C PRO A 330 -9.16 16.56 8.34
N PHE A 331 -7.94 16.76 8.86
CA PHE A 331 -6.71 16.76 8.06
C PHE A 331 -5.69 15.70 8.48
N GLY A 332 -5.93 14.97 9.57
CA GLY A 332 -4.98 14.04 10.15
C GLY A 332 -3.74 14.73 10.72
N ILE A 333 -2.64 13.98 10.72
CA ILE A 333 -1.34 14.46 11.19
C ILE A 333 -0.57 15.08 10.03
N LEU A 334 -0.29 16.37 10.14
CA LEU A 334 0.40 17.12 9.11
C LEU A 334 1.87 17.35 9.45
N ARG A 335 2.70 17.31 8.42
CA ARG A 335 4.12 17.63 8.51
C ARG A 335 4.49 18.56 7.37
N PHE A 336 5.53 19.36 7.59
CA PHE A 336 6.15 20.16 6.54
C PHE A 336 7.61 19.79 6.37
N HIS A 337 8.19 20.13 5.23
CA HIS A 337 9.62 19.92 4.97
C HIS A 337 10.18 21.00 4.04
N PRO A 338 11.51 21.23 4.02
CA PRO A 338 12.12 22.12 3.04
C PRO A 338 11.85 21.64 1.62
N ARG A 339 11.63 22.57 0.69
CA ARG A 339 11.38 22.22 -0.72
C ARG A 339 12.62 21.53 -1.30
N GLY A 340 12.46 20.28 -1.72
CA GLY A 340 13.55 19.44 -2.25
C GLY A 340 14.17 18.49 -1.24
N GLU A 341 13.75 18.52 0.03
CA GLU A 341 14.24 17.65 1.11
C GLU A 341 13.07 16.97 1.84
N SER A 342 12.39 16.02 1.19
CA SER A 342 11.21 15.32 1.73
C SER A 342 11.50 14.47 2.99
N ASP A 343 12.75 14.10 3.20
CA ASP A 343 13.16 13.24 4.31
C ASP A 343 13.19 13.99 5.65
N ARG A 344 13.34 15.33 5.61
CA ARG A 344 13.33 16.19 6.79
C ARG A 344 11.92 16.70 7.08
N ARG A 345 11.07 15.82 7.63
CA ARG A 345 9.69 16.16 7.99
C ARG A 345 9.58 16.68 9.43
N VAL A 346 8.95 17.84 9.58
CA VAL A 346 8.71 18.52 10.85
C VAL A 346 7.22 18.52 11.12
N LEU A 347 6.82 18.18 12.36
CA LEU A 347 5.42 18.11 12.77
C LEU A 347 4.78 19.50 12.83
N LEU A 348 3.58 19.63 12.27
CA LEU A 348 2.70 20.78 12.49
C LEU A 348 1.79 20.47 13.68
N TRP A 349 1.97 21.16 14.80
CA TRP A 349 1.30 20.79 16.05
C TRP A 349 -0.11 21.38 16.16
N THR A 350 -1.06 20.61 16.72
CA THR A 350 -2.40 21.10 17.12
C THR A 350 -2.86 20.38 18.38
N ASP A 351 -3.68 21.05 19.20
CA ASP A 351 -4.24 20.48 20.43
C ASP A 351 -5.13 19.26 20.14
N ALA A 352 -5.69 19.18 18.93
CA ALA A 352 -6.49 18.04 18.48
C ALA A 352 -5.71 16.71 18.48
N TYR A 353 -4.37 16.74 18.47
CA TYR A 353 -3.56 15.54 18.61
C TYR A 353 -3.64 14.95 20.02
N GLU A 354 -3.62 15.79 21.06
CA GLU A 354 -3.75 15.35 22.46
C GLU A 354 -5.19 14.98 22.83
N GLU A 355 -6.16 15.64 22.20
CA GLU A 355 -7.59 15.39 22.42
C GLU A 355 -8.08 14.11 21.75
N SER A 356 -7.36 13.61 20.75
CA SER A 356 -7.75 12.41 19.99
C SER A 356 -7.50 11.14 20.80
N SER A 357 -8.50 10.25 20.85
CA SER A 357 -8.34 8.90 21.40
C SER A 357 -7.50 7.96 20.52
N HIS A 358 -7.17 8.40 19.31
CA HIS A 358 -6.50 7.62 18.27
C HIS A 358 -5.06 8.06 18.01
N VAL A 359 -4.60 9.08 18.74
CA VAL A 359 -3.24 9.60 18.65
C VAL A 359 -2.65 9.62 20.05
N GLU A 360 -1.51 8.96 20.22
CA GLU A 360 -0.76 8.97 21.46
C GLU A 360 0.37 9.98 21.33
N THR A 361 0.39 10.95 22.25
CA THR A 361 1.40 12.01 22.28
C THR A 361 2.31 11.88 23.50
N ASP A 362 3.56 12.28 23.35
CA ASP A 362 4.50 12.51 24.47
C ASP A 362 4.99 13.95 24.38
N GLY A 363 4.36 14.83 25.16
CA GLY A 363 4.47 16.27 24.95
C GLY A 363 4.05 16.64 23.52
N HIS A 364 4.81 17.50 22.86
CA HIS A 364 4.53 17.93 21.48
C HIS A 364 5.13 17.00 20.41
N SER A 365 5.11 15.70 20.68
CA SER A 365 5.57 14.68 19.75
C SER A 365 4.53 13.57 19.60
N ILE A 366 4.43 12.98 18.40
CA ILE A 366 3.56 11.85 18.14
C ILE A 366 4.33 10.55 18.41
N GLY A 367 3.84 9.76 19.37
CA GLY A 367 4.40 8.46 19.70
C GLY A 367 3.77 7.32 18.89
N ARG A 368 2.43 7.28 18.85
CA ARG A 368 1.67 6.22 18.15
C ARG A 368 0.39 6.79 17.54
N ILE A 369 -0.04 6.20 16.43
CA ILE A 369 -1.25 6.58 15.70
C ILE A 369 -2.02 5.29 15.43
N GLU A 370 -3.32 5.29 15.68
CA GLU A 370 -4.20 4.25 15.18
C GLU A 370 -4.57 4.54 13.72
N GLU A 371 -4.36 3.55 12.84
CA GLU A 371 -4.67 3.65 11.42
C GLU A 371 -6.18 3.48 11.20
N ILE A 372 -6.93 4.56 11.38
CA ILE A 372 -8.37 4.61 11.13
C ILE A 372 -8.71 5.81 10.24
N MET A 373 -9.79 5.66 9.47
CA MET A 373 -10.41 6.77 8.74
C MET A 373 -11.46 7.45 9.62
N GLU A 374 -11.27 8.74 9.87
CA GLU A 374 -12.20 9.62 10.55
C GLU A 374 -13.00 10.45 9.54
N LEU A 375 -14.30 10.60 9.80
CA LEU A 375 -15.25 11.24 8.88
C LEU A 375 -15.68 12.62 9.39
N THR A 376 -15.66 13.61 8.50
CA THR A 376 -16.19 14.97 8.70
C THR A 376 -17.23 15.26 7.64
N ARG A 377 -18.45 15.64 8.03
CA ARG A 377 -19.52 16.00 7.10
C ARG A 377 -19.57 17.51 6.92
N LEU A 378 -19.59 17.95 5.67
CA LEU A 378 -19.68 19.35 5.30
C LEU A 378 -20.96 19.56 4.48
N LYS A 379 -21.89 20.35 5.01
CA LYS A 379 -23.07 20.78 4.26
C LYS A 379 -22.68 21.65 3.08
N SER A 380 -23.62 21.87 2.17
CA SER A 380 -23.45 22.82 1.08
C SER A 380 -22.97 24.19 1.58
N GLY A 381 -21.87 24.68 1.01
CA GLY A 381 -21.24 25.95 1.36
C GLY A 381 -20.54 25.98 2.72
N GLU A 382 -20.49 24.86 3.46
CA GLU A 382 -19.84 24.81 4.77
C GLU A 382 -18.32 24.83 4.64
N THR A 383 -17.68 25.57 5.54
CA THR A 383 -16.22 25.62 5.68
C THR A 383 -15.82 25.19 7.08
N VAL A 384 -15.03 24.12 7.19
CA VAL A 384 -14.32 23.78 8.43
C VAL A 384 -12.92 24.42 8.41
N ARG A 385 -12.44 24.82 9.59
CA ARG A 385 -11.12 25.44 9.77
C ARG A 385 -10.37 24.69 10.87
N HIS A 386 -9.06 24.55 10.71
CA HIS A 386 -8.20 23.99 11.72
C HIS A 386 -6.86 24.71 11.73
N GLU A 387 -6.34 25.00 12.92
CA GLU A 387 -5.11 25.76 13.08
C GLU A 387 -3.97 24.84 13.52
N PHE A 388 -2.79 25.06 12.93
CA PHE A 388 -1.58 24.31 13.20
C PHE A 388 -0.43 25.25 13.56
N ARG A 389 0.33 24.88 14.58
CA ARG A 389 1.50 25.60 15.07
C ARG A 389 2.78 25.07 14.44
N ILE A 390 3.64 25.99 14.01
CA ILE A 390 5.03 25.72 13.70
C ILE A 390 5.82 25.92 14.98
N GLU A 391 6.28 24.84 15.59
CA GLU A 391 7.04 24.90 16.85
C GLU A 391 8.56 24.92 16.64
N GLU A 392 9.04 24.56 15.46
CA GLU A 392 10.45 24.71 15.11
C GLU A 392 10.75 26.20 14.90
N THR A 393 11.49 26.78 15.84
CA THR A 393 11.84 28.21 15.83
C THR A 393 13.09 28.52 14.98
N ASP A 394 13.90 27.50 14.68
CA ASP A 394 15.18 27.65 13.97
C ASP A 394 15.09 27.26 12.48
N LEU A 395 13.96 27.59 11.85
CA LEU A 395 13.78 27.37 10.42
C LEU A 395 14.77 28.21 9.62
N GLN A 396 15.48 27.54 8.71
CA GLN A 396 16.36 28.23 7.76
C GLN A 396 15.51 29.03 6.75
N PRO A 397 15.99 30.18 6.26
CA PRO A 397 15.37 30.88 5.15
C PRO A 397 15.13 29.97 3.95
N GLY A 398 13.95 30.07 3.34
CA GLY A 398 13.61 29.22 2.20
C GLY A 398 12.12 28.93 2.05
N ARG A 399 11.82 27.98 1.17
CA ARG A 399 10.44 27.51 0.93
C ARG A 399 10.24 26.15 1.58
N TYR A 400 9.10 26.01 2.22
CA TYR A 400 8.65 24.80 2.88
C TYR A 400 7.33 24.34 2.27
N VAL A 401 7.09 23.05 2.38
CA VAL A 401 6.00 22.36 1.71
C VAL A 401 5.25 21.51 2.72
N ILE A 402 3.93 21.61 2.70
CA ILE A 402 2.99 20.70 3.38
C ILE A 402 2.26 19.96 2.25
N GLU A 403 2.30 18.63 2.27
CA GLU A 403 1.64 17.76 1.30
C GLU A 403 0.83 16.72 2.05
N SER A 404 -0.44 16.56 1.67
CA SER A 404 -1.37 15.57 2.24
C SER A 404 -2.57 15.42 1.30
N ASP A 405 -3.47 14.49 1.62
CA ASP A 405 -4.75 14.31 0.95
C ASP A 405 -5.89 14.18 1.96
N VAL A 406 -7.12 14.32 1.47
CA VAL A 406 -8.35 13.91 2.15
C VAL A 406 -9.22 13.12 1.18
N GLN A 407 -9.89 12.08 1.65
CA GLN A 407 -10.90 11.39 0.86
C GLN A 407 -12.18 12.22 0.81
N VAL A 408 -12.75 12.41 -0.37
CA VAL A 408 -14.05 13.07 -0.57
C VAL A 408 -15.04 12.05 -1.09
N SER A 409 -16.26 12.06 -0.55
CA SER A 409 -17.39 11.25 -1.02
C SER A 409 -18.65 12.10 -1.07
N THR A 410 -19.36 12.05 -2.20
CA THR A 410 -20.65 12.72 -2.40
C THR A 410 -21.81 11.75 -2.12
N ALA A 411 -23.04 12.26 -2.05
CA ALA A 411 -24.23 11.47 -1.76
C ALA A 411 -24.50 10.38 -2.82
N ASP A 412 -24.11 10.62 -4.07
CA ASP A 412 -24.27 9.68 -5.19
C ASP A 412 -23.21 8.57 -5.21
N GLY A 413 -22.28 8.58 -4.24
CA GLY A 413 -21.18 7.61 -4.16
C GLY A 413 -20.02 7.91 -5.10
N GLU A 414 -20.06 9.03 -5.81
CA GLU A 414 -18.90 9.57 -6.53
C GLU A 414 -17.92 10.19 -5.53
N GLY A 415 -16.63 10.01 -5.75
CA GLY A 415 -15.63 10.46 -4.79
C GLY A 415 -14.21 10.09 -5.18
N GLY A 416 -13.25 10.64 -4.46
CA GLY A 416 -11.84 10.46 -4.72
C GLY A 416 -11.00 11.12 -3.64
N ALA A 417 -9.71 10.84 -3.64
CA ALA A 417 -8.75 11.57 -2.82
C ALA A 417 -8.54 12.97 -3.41
N LEU A 418 -8.64 14.00 -2.58
CA LEU A 418 -8.27 15.38 -2.88
C LEU A 418 -6.86 15.62 -2.33
N PRO A 419 -5.80 15.39 -3.14
CA PRO A 419 -4.45 15.82 -2.79
C PRO A 419 -4.40 17.34 -2.70
N TYR A 420 -3.60 17.85 -1.77
CA TYR A 420 -3.29 19.27 -1.68
C TYR A 420 -1.83 19.49 -1.30
N ARG A 421 -1.33 20.65 -1.70
CA ARG A 421 0.01 21.13 -1.40
C ARG A 421 -0.04 22.59 -1.00
N ILE A 422 0.54 22.91 0.14
CA ILE A 422 0.67 24.27 0.64
C ILE A 422 2.15 24.61 0.67
N VAL A 423 2.53 25.69 -0.02
CA VAL A 423 3.90 26.21 0.01
C VAL A 423 3.90 27.49 0.82
N PHE A 424 4.79 27.56 1.80
CA PHE A 424 5.05 28.79 2.56
C PHE A 424 6.53 29.15 2.51
N SER A 425 6.86 30.41 2.74
CA SER A 425 8.24 30.88 2.77
C SER A 425 8.62 31.50 4.12
N VAL A 426 9.84 31.19 4.53
CA VAL A 426 10.55 31.83 5.63
C VAL A 426 11.53 32.84 5.03
N PRO A 427 11.48 34.12 5.44
CA PRO A 427 12.33 35.19 4.90
C PRO A 427 13.82 35.00 5.23
N GLU A 428 14.69 35.71 4.50
CA GLU A 428 16.17 35.72 4.68
C GLU A 428 16.63 36.52 5.88
#